data_AF-A0A968E0W5-F1
#
_entry.id   AF-A0A968E0W5-F1
#
_cell.length_a   1.000
_cell.length_b   1.000
_cell.length_c   1.000
_cell.angle_alpha   90.00
_cell.angle_beta   90.00
_cell.angle_gamma   90.00
#
_symmetry.space_group_name_H-M   'P 1'
#
loop_
_entity.id
_entity.type
_entity.pdbx_description
1 polymer ?
#
loop_
_entity_poly.entity_id
_entity_poly.type
_entity_poly.pdbx_seq_one_letter_code
_entity_poly.pdbx_strand_id
1 'polypeptide(L)'
;MTNKTTIIILVVILVLALGFLSFSIYFYMTKRGGMEVVEQPITRPITQPTQPSVPVITSESFNKVFGDARAAMDPEICSQLATSDEVRNCADKVNLLIAYQGRDISLCRGVFDTQLRDSCYVNLGLSLGVQYCKYLTDPALKQSCEEDQNIE
;
A
#
# COMPACT_ATOMS: atom_id res chain seq x y z
N MET A 1 41.61 14.35 -37.73
CA MET A 1 41.06 15.58 -37.13
C MET A 1 39.66 15.27 -36.64
N THR A 2 39.49 15.05 -35.33
CA THR A 2 38.17 14.76 -34.74
C THR A 2 37.38 16.05 -34.69
N ASN A 3 36.18 16.07 -35.27
CA ASN A 3 35.36 17.27 -35.36
C ASN A 3 34.87 17.64 -33.95
N LYS A 4 34.96 18.93 -33.58
CA LYS A 4 34.55 19.42 -32.25
C LYS A 4 33.12 18.99 -31.90
N THR A 5 32.24 18.92 -32.91
CA THR A 5 30.87 18.45 -32.79
C THR A 5 30.77 16.99 -32.30
N THR A 6 31.64 16.11 -32.78
CA THR A 6 31.66 14.69 -32.38
C THR A 6 32.00 14.54 -30.91
N ILE A 7 32.92 15.36 -30.39
CA ILE A 7 33.32 15.33 -28.98
C ILE A 7 32.15 15.75 -28.09
N ILE A 8 31.44 16.82 -28.45
CA ILE A 8 30.27 17.31 -27.68
C ILE A 8 29.18 16.24 -27.61
N ILE A 9 28.86 15.59 -28.74
CA ILE A 9 27.83 14.54 -28.78
C ILE A 9 28.21 13.37 -27.86
N LEU A 10 29.47 12.92 -27.88
CA LEU A 10 29.94 11.84 -27.02
C LEU A 10 29.83 12.18 -25.53
N VAL A 11 30.15 13.42 -25.15
CA VAL A 11 30.00 13.87 -23.75
C VAL A 11 28.54 13.86 -23.31
N VAL A 12 27.63 14.35 -24.15
CA VAL A 12 26.19 14.35 -23.83
C VAL A 12 25.66 12.93 -23.64
N ILE A 13 26.01 12.00 -24.55
CA ILE A 13 25.60 10.59 -24.44
C ILE A 13 26.15 9.96 -23.15
N LEU A 14 27.40 10.23 -22.80
CA LEU A 14 28.01 9.72 -21.57
C LEU A 14 27.26 10.19 -20.32
N VAL A 15 26.92 11.49 -20.25
CA VAL A 15 26.18 12.06 -19.11
C VAL A 15 24.79 11.44 -18.99
N LEU A 16 24.08 11.28 -20.12
CA LEU A 16 22.77 10.64 -20.14
C LEU A 16 22.83 9.17 -19.70
N ALA A 17 23.84 8.43 -20.17
CA ALA A 17 24.05 7.03 -19.79
C ALA A 17 24.33 6.88 -18.28
N LEU A 18 25.17 7.76 -17.71
CA LEU A 18 25.45 7.76 -16.27
C LEU A 18 24.19 8.10 -15.46
N GLY A 19 23.39 9.07 -15.90
CA GLY A 19 22.10 9.38 -15.26
C GLY A 19 21.12 8.21 -15.27
N PHE A 20 21.01 7.49 -16.39
CA PHE A 20 20.16 6.30 -16.50
C PHE A 20 20.62 5.16 -15.60
N LEU A 21 21.93 4.94 -15.47
CA LEU A 21 22.49 3.92 -14.59
C LEU A 21 22.20 4.23 -13.12
N SER A 22 22.41 5.49 -12.69
CA SER A 22 22.08 5.93 -11.33
C SER A 22 20.59 5.74 -11.02
N PHE A 23 19.71 6.13 -11.93
CA PHE A 23 18.27 5.96 -11.78
C PHE A 23 17.86 4.47 -11.69
N SER A 24 18.44 3.63 -12.53
CA SER A 24 18.17 2.18 -12.54
C SER A 24 18.61 1.51 -11.23
N ILE A 25 19.80 1.87 -10.72
CA ILE A 25 20.32 1.36 -9.45
C ILE A 25 19.43 1.81 -8.29
N TYR A 26 19.03 3.08 -8.28
CA TYR A 26 18.11 3.62 -7.27
C TYR A 26 16.80 2.83 -7.23
N PHE A 27 16.15 2.66 -8.39
CA PHE A 27 14.90 1.91 -8.49
C PHE A 27 15.05 0.44 -8.07
N TYR A 28 16.18 -0.19 -8.41
CA TYR A 28 16.48 -1.57 -8.03
C TYR A 28 16.61 -1.73 -6.51
N MET A 29 17.24 -0.77 -5.83
CA MET A 29 17.37 -0.79 -4.37
C MET A 29 16.03 -0.55 -3.67
N THR A 30 15.21 0.38 -4.15
CA THR A 30 13.87 0.64 -3.59
C THR A 30 12.98 -0.59 -3.67
N LYS A 31 13.07 -1.38 -4.75
CA LYS A 31 12.23 -2.59 -4.91
C LYS A 31 12.64 -3.77 -4.02
N ARG A 32 13.87 -3.82 -3.50
CA ARG A 32 14.35 -4.91 -2.63
C ARG A 32 14.19 -4.63 -1.13
N GLY A 33 13.77 -3.44 -0.73
CA GLY A 33 13.63 -3.06 0.69
C GLY A 33 12.49 -3.74 1.46
N GLY A 34 11.59 -4.48 0.79
CA GLY A 34 10.58 -5.30 1.44
C GLY A 34 11.17 -6.61 1.95
N MET A 35 11.99 -6.57 3.00
CA MET A 35 12.36 -7.79 3.72
C MET A 35 11.12 -8.31 4.45
N GLU A 36 10.55 -9.40 3.94
CA GLU A 36 9.64 -10.24 4.69
C GLU A 36 10.31 -10.58 6.03
N VAL A 37 9.65 -10.20 7.11
CA VAL A 37 9.96 -10.72 8.45
C VAL A 37 9.71 -12.22 8.38
N VAL A 38 10.80 -13.00 8.29
CA VAL A 38 10.75 -14.45 8.43
C VAL A 38 10.44 -14.73 9.89
N GLU A 39 9.16 -14.87 10.19
CA GLU A 39 8.69 -15.37 11.48
C GLU A 39 9.14 -16.83 11.61
N GLN A 40 10.14 -17.07 12.46
CA GLN A 40 10.63 -18.42 12.71
C GLN A 40 9.54 -19.23 13.44
N PRO A 41 9.17 -20.43 12.94
CA PRO A 41 8.21 -21.28 13.62
C PRO A 41 8.83 -21.84 14.90
N ILE A 42 8.34 -21.37 16.06
CA ILE A 42 8.65 -21.99 17.35
C ILE A 42 7.86 -23.30 17.44
N THR A 43 8.50 -24.40 17.09
CA THR A 43 7.94 -25.75 17.20
C THR A 43 7.84 -26.16 18.67
N ARG A 44 6.72 -25.85 19.33
CA ARG A 44 6.30 -26.56 20.54
C ARG A 44 5.35 -27.69 20.15
N PRO A 45 5.53 -28.92 20.65
CA PRO A 45 4.57 -29.99 20.45
C PRO A 45 3.34 -29.68 21.31
N ILE A 46 2.31 -29.10 20.69
CA ILE A 46 1.01 -28.97 21.30
C ILE A 46 0.20 -30.18 20.84
N THR A 47 -0.12 -31.06 21.78
CA THR A 47 -1.14 -32.10 21.59
C THR A 47 -2.46 -31.38 21.35
N GLN A 48 -2.80 -31.19 20.08
CA GLN A 48 -3.97 -30.43 19.65
C GLN A 48 -5.20 -31.33 19.83
N PRO A 49 -6.20 -30.91 20.63
CA PRO A 49 -7.46 -31.63 20.70
C PRO A 49 -8.07 -31.65 19.31
N THR A 50 -8.58 -32.82 18.89
CA THR A 50 -9.21 -33.05 17.60
C THR A 50 -10.34 -32.04 17.40
N GLN A 51 -10.02 -30.95 16.73
CA GLN A 51 -10.94 -29.86 16.46
C GLN A 51 -11.82 -30.29 15.28
N PRO A 52 -13.15 -30.14 15.37
CA PRO A 52 -14.06 -30.51 14.30
C PRO A 52 -13.62 -29.83 13.00
N SER A 53 -13.60 -30.60 11.91
CA SER A 53 -13.14 -30.19 10.59
C SER A 53 -13.90 -28.94 10.12
N VAL A 54 -13.35 -27.77 10.40
CA VAL A 54 -13.81 -26.51 9.82
C VAL A 54 -13.54 -26.62 8.32
N PRO A 55 -14.55 -26.37 7.46
CA PRO A 55 -14.34 -26.41 6.02
C PRO A 55 -13.21 -25.44 5.67
N VAL A 56 -12.18 -25.98 5.00
CA VAL A 56 -11.05 -25.20 4.51
C VAL A 56 -11.59 -24.26 3.45
N ILE A 57 -11.77 -22.99 3.83
CA ILE A 57 -12.05 -21.92 2.88
C ILE A 57 -10.79 -21.78 2.03
N THR A 58 -10.92 -22.03 0.74
CA THR A 58 -9.80 -21.96 -0.20
C THR A 58 -9.52 -20.51 -0.53
N SER A 59 -8.24 -20.16 -0.76
CA SER A 59 -7.84 -18.83 -1.25
C SER A 59 -8.55 -18.40 -2.55
N GLU A 60 -9.14 -19.36 -3.27
CA GLU A 60 -9.94 -19.14 -4.46
C GLU A 60 -11.24 -18.39 -4.18
N SER A 61 -11.96 -18.69 -3.09
CA SER A 61 -13.21 -18.00 -2.77
C SER A 61 -12.97 -16.54 -2.40
N PHE A 62 -11.88 -16.26 -1.66
CA PHE A 62 -11.50 -14.89 -1.33
C PHE A 62 -11.22 -14.06 -2.59
N ASN A 63 -10.39 -14.59 -3.50
CA ASN A 63 -10.00 -13.87 -4.71
C ASN A 63 -11.20 -13.57 -5.62
N LYS A 64 -12.16 -14.51 -5.72
CA LYS A 64 -13.38 -14.29 -6.48
C LYS A 64 -14.22 -13.17 -5.89
N VAL A 65 -14.57 -13.24 -4.60
CA VAL A 65 -15.42 -12.22 -3.94
C VAL A 65 -14.74 -10.87 -3.96
N PHE A 66 -13.44 -10.81 -3.69
CA PHE A 66 -12.67 -9.57 -3.77
C PHE A 66 -12.65 -8.98 -5.20
N GLY A 67 -12.51 -9.83 -6.22
CA GLY A 67 -12.59 -9.43 -7.62
C GLY A 67 -13.95 -8.83 -7.98
N ASP A 68 -15.04 -9.49 -7.55
CA ASP A 68 -16.41 -9.03 -7.76
C ASP A 68 -16.67 -7.67 -7.04
N ALA A 69 -16.27 -7.56 -5.77
CA ALA A 69 -16.37 -6.33 -4.98
C ALA A 69 -15.62 -5.15 -5.60
N ARG A 70 -14.39 -5.41 -6.06
CA ARG A 70 -13.56 -4.42 -6.75
C ARG A 70 -14.18 -3.98 -8.08
N ALA A 71 -14.72 -4.92 -8.87
CA ALA A 71 -15.33 -4.59 -10.15
C ALA A 71 -16.60 -3.74 -9.99
N ALA A 72 -17.36 -3.99 -8.94
CA ALA A 72 -18.57 -3.24 -8.60
C ALA A 72 -18.29 -1.93 -7.85
N MET A 73 -17.07 -1.73 -7.33
CA MET A 73 -16.75 -0.66 -6.37
C MET A 73 -17.69 -0.68 -5.16
N ASP A 74 -17.98 -1.88 -4.66
CA ASP A 74 -18.95 -2.10 -3.59
C ASP A 74 -18.34 -2.97 -2.47
N PRO A 75 -18.00 -2.38 -1.30
CA PRO A 75 -17.45 -3.13 -0.18
C PRO A 75 -18.48 -4.05 0.48
N GLU A 76 -19.79 -3.86 0.28
CA GLU A 76 -20.82 -4.73 0.88
C GLU A 76 -20.76 -6.16 0.34
N ILE A 77 -20.25 -6.35 -0.89
CA ILE A 77 -20.01 -7.66 -1.50
C ILE A 77 -19.06 -8.51 -0.66
N CYS A 78 -18.12 -7.88 0.08
CA CYS A 78 -17.20 -8.59 0.96
C CYS A 78 -17.88 -9.34 2.11
N SER A 79 -19.14 -9.01 2.44
CA SER A 79 -19.93 -9.71 3.46
C SER A 79 -20.20 -11.19 3.14
N GLN A 80 -19.96 -11.62 1.90
CA GLN A 80 -20.10 -13.01 1.46
C GLN A 80 -18.93 -13.91 1.92
N LEU A 81 -17.86 -13.32 2.48
CA LEU A 81 -16.72 -14.07 3.00
C LEU A 81 -17.08 -14.72 4.34
N ALA A 82 -16.48 -15.88 4.61
CA ALA A 82 -16.92 -16.73 5.71
C ALA A 82 -16.33 -16.33 7.06
N THR A 83 -15.20 -15.61 7.10
CA THR A 83 -14.60 -15.13 8.35
C THR A 83 -14.66 -13.60 8.44
N SER A 84 -14.84 -13.07 9.66
CA SER A 84 -14.83 -11.62 9.91
C SER A 84 -13.53 -10.94 9.48
N ASP A 85 -12.41 -11.67 9.51
CA ASP A 85 -11.09 -11.13 9.15
C ASP A 85 -10.96 -10.96 7.65
N GLU A 86 -11.44 -11.93 6.86
CA GLU A 86 -11.54 -11.84 5.41
C GLU A 86 -12.50 -10.72 4.98
N VAL A 87 -13.67 -10.63 5.63
CA VAL A 87 -14.65 -9.55 5.38
C VAL A 87 -13.99 -8.18 5.56
N ARG A 88 -13.30 -7.96 6.70
CA ARG A 88 -12.63 -6.69 6.99
C ARG A 88 -11.50 -6.39 6.01
N ASN A 89 -10.64 -7.36 5.72
CA ASN A 89 -9.52 -7.19 4.78
C ASN A 89 -10.01 -6.88 3.35
N CYS A 90 -11.07 -7.56 2.90
CA CYS A 90 -11.70 -7.28 1.61
C CYS A 90 -12.29 -5.87 1.60
N ALA A 91 -13.08 -5.50 2.61
CA ALA A 91 -13.73 -4.20 2.69
C ALA A 91 -12.71 -3.05 2.75
N ASP A 92 -11.63 -3.19 3.52
CA ASP A 92 -10.54 -2.22 3.62
C ASP A 92 -9.91 -1.95 2.26
N LYS A 93 -9.55 -3.02 1.52
CA LYS A 93 -8.94 -2.91 0.20
C LYS A 93 -9.87 -2.25 -0.82
N VAL A 94 -11.17 -2.58 -0.78
CA VAL A 94 -12.16 -1.97 -1.68
C VAL A 94 -12.39 -0.50 -1.31
N ASN A 95 -12.55 -0.17 -0.03
CA ASN A 95 -12.69 1.21 0.43
C ASN A 95 -11.48 2.08 0.05
N LEU A 96 -10.26 1.59 0.26
CA LEU A 96 -9.04 2.28 -0.16
C LEU A 96 -9.02 2.56 -1.67
N LEU A 97 -9.39 1.55 -2.47
CA LEU A 97 -9.43 1.70 -3.92
C LEU A 97 -10.42 2.80 -4.34
N ILE A 98 -11.63 2.80 -3.78
CA ILE A 98 -12.66 3.80 -4.07
C ILE A 98 -12.20 5.18 -3.59
N ALA A 99 -11.64 5.27 -2.38
CA ALA A 99 -11.10 6.51 -1.81
C ALA A 99 -10.03 7.13 -2.73
N TYR A 100 -9.08 6.33 -3.21
CA TYR A 100 -8.01 6.83 -4.07
C TYR A 100 -8.47 7.20 -5.47
N GLN A 101 -9.36 6.40 -6.07
CA GLN A 101 -9.88 6.71 -7.42
C GLN A 101 -10.83 7.90 -7.42
N GLY A 102 -11.72 7.97 -6.43
CA GLY A 102 -12.69 9.06 -6.27
C GLY A 102 -12.12 10.31 -5.59
N ARG A 103 -10.89 10.23 -5.06
CA ARG A 103 -10.32 11.22 -4.12
C ARG A 103 -11.28 11.55 -2.97
N ASP A 104 -12.04 10.56 -2.51
CA ASP A 104 -13.00 10.70 -1.43
C ASP A 104 -12.36 10.24 -0.10
N ILE A 105 -11.86 11.22 0.65
CA ILE A 105 -11.22 10.99 1.93
C ILE A 105 -12.18 10.51 3.03
N SER A 106 -13.49 10.70 2.86
CA SER A 106 -14.47 10.24 3.85
C SER A 106 -14.49 8.72 3.96
N LEU A 107 -14.14 8.03 2.85
CA LEU A 107 -14.05 6.58 2.78
C LEU A 107 -12.87 6.00 3.57
N CYS A 108 -11.83 6.79 3.85
CA CYS A 108 -10.73 6.34 4.73
C CYS A 108 -11.26 5.96 6.13
N ARG A 109 -12.35 6.58 6.61
CA ARG A 109 -12.98 6.23 7.90
C ARG A 109 -13.55 4.80 7.91
N GLY A 110 -13.92 4.28 6.75
CA GLY A 110 -14.44 2.92 6.59
C GLY A 110 -13.37 1.83 6.62
N VAL A 111 -12.08 2.21 6.70
CA VAL A 111 -10.97 1.27 6.80
C VAL A 111 -10.76 0.85 8.26
N PHE A 112 -10.86 -0.44 8.53
CA PHE A 112 -10.76 -1.08 9.84
C PHE A 112 -9.31 -1.16 10.31
N ASP A 113 -8.38 -1.56 9.44
CA ASP A 113 -6.95 -1.57 9.75
C ASP A 113 -6.43 -0.14 9.96
N THR A 114 -5.87 0.12 11.13
CA THR A 114 -5.44 1.47 11.53
C THR A 114 -4.26 1.98 10.71
N GLN A 115 -3.33 1.11 10.32
CA GLN A 115 -2.17 1.50 9.52
C GLN A 115 -2.59 1.84 8.09
N LEU A 116 -3.46 1.03 7.50
CA LEU A 116 -4.04 1.30 6.19
C LEU A 116 -4.88 2.56 6.19
N ARG A 117 -5.67 2.78 7.24
CA ARG A 117 -6.47 4.00 7.40
C ARG A 117 -5.60 5.24 7.50
N ASP A 118 -4.56 5.22 8.33
CA ASP A 118 -3.65 6.35 8.47
C ASP A 118 -2.90 6.61 7.16
N SER A 119 -2.47 5.56 6.48
CA SER A 119 -1.90 5.67 5.13
C SER A 119 -2.87 6.32 4.12
N CYS A 120 -4.16 5.97 4.18
CA CYS A 120 -5.20 6.61 3.36
C CYS A 120 -5.28 8.11 3.59
N TYR A 121 -5.32 8.52 4.87
CA TYR A 121 -5.37 9.93 5.24
C TYR A 121 -4.10 10.69 4.87
N VAL A 122 -2.91 10.09 5.02
CA VAL A 122 -1.66 10.75 4.58
C VAL A 122 -1.69 10.96 3.07
N ASN A 123 -1.96 9.91 2.30
CA ASN A 123 -1.90 9.98 0.83
C ASN A 123 -2.92 10.96 0.24
N LEU A 124 -4.16 10.97 0.74
CA LEU A 124 -5.20 11.88 0.25
C LEU A 124 -5.12 13.25 0.91
N GLY A 125 -4.82 13.32 2.21
CA GLY A 125 -4.78 14.54 3.00
C GLY A 125 -3.72 15.53 2.52
N LEU A 126 -2.53 15.04 2.12
CA LEU A 126 -1.51 15.90 1.50
C LEU A 126 -2.02 16.63 0.26
N SER A 127 -2.98 16.06 -0.47
CA SER A 127 -3.55 16.65 -1.68
C SER A 127 -4.83 17.46 -1.45
N LEU A 128 -5.57 17.19 -0.37
CA LEU A 128 -6.90 17.77 -0.09
C LEU A 128 -6.89 18.77 1.07
N GLY A 129 -5.83 18.80 1.86
CA GLY A 129 -5.62 19.78 2.92
C GLY A 129 -5.31 19.18 4.29
N VAL A 130 -4.76 20.04 5.11
CA VAL A 130 -4.18 19.78 6.43
C VAL A 130 -5.19 19.39 7.50
N GLN A 131 -6.46 19.76 7.31
CA GLN A 131 -7.55 19.46 8.24
C GLN A 131 -7.76 17.96 8.46
N TYR A 132 -7.18 17.10 7.62
CA TYR A 132 -7.28 15.67 7.71
C TYR A 132 -6.19 15.01 8.59
N CYS A 133 -5.11 15.72 8.93
CA CYS A 133 -4.06 15.22 9.84
C CYS A 133 -4.63 14.81 11.21
N LYS A 134 -5.72 15.47 11.65
CA LYS A 134 -6.40 15.17 12.92
C LYS A 134 -7.00 13.76 13.00
N TYR A 135 -7.19 13.08 11.87
CA TYR A 135 -7.75 11.73 11.81
C TYR A 135 -6.69 10.63 11.89
N LEU A 136 -5.40 11.00 11.85
CA LEU A 136 -4.28 10.07 12.03
C LEU A 136 -4.24 9.58 13.48
N THR A 137 -4.08 8.27 13.64
CA THR A 137 -3.91 7.64 14.95
C THR A 137 -2.46 7.55 15.38
N ASP A 138 -1.53 7.42 14.44
CA ASP A 138 -0.10 7.47 14.70
C ASP A 138 0.37 8.91 15.00
N PRO A 139 0.96 9.17 16.19
CA PRO A 139 1.39 10.51 16.57
C PRO A 139 2.57 11.03 15.74
N ALA A 140 3.46 10.16 15.26
CA ALA A 140 4.59 10.55 14.42
C ALA A 140 4.12 10.98 13.03
N LEU A 141 3.17 10.23 12.44
CA LEU A 141 2.55 10.64 11.17
C LEU A 141 1.77 11.95 11.32
N LYS A 142 1.06 12.10 12.44
CA LYS A 142 0.32 13.34 12.73
C LYS A 142 1.24 14.55 12.83
N GLN A 143 2.34 14.44 13.57
CA GLN A 143 3.32 15.51 13.69
C GLN A 143 3.92 15.86 12.31
N SER A 144 4.35 14.84 11.54
CA SER A 144 4.89 15.07 10.19
C SER A 144 3.90 15.80 9.27
N CYS A 145 2.61 15.42 9.34
CA CYS A 145 1.54 16.05 8.56
C CYS A 145 1.28 17.51 8.97
N GLU A 146 1.53 17.86 10.23
CA GLU A 146 1.42 19.22 10.76
C GLU A 146 2.64 20.09 10.43
N GLU A 147 3.85 19.51 10.37
CA GLU A 147 5.10 20.23 10.09
C GLU A 147 5.25 20.67 8.64
N ASP A 148 4.79 19.87 7.67
CA ASP A 148 4.83 20.19 6.24
C ASP A 148 4.07 21.50 5.88
N GLN A 149 3.28 22.04 6.82
CA GLN A 149 2.49 23.25 6.67
C GLN A 149 3.26 24.55 6.94
N ASN A 150 4.40 24.47 7.63
CA ASN A 150 5.18 25.63 8.03
C ASN A 150 6.25 26.03 6.99
N ILE A 151 6.13 25.56 5.74
CA ILE A 151 7.07 25.83 4.64
C ILE A 151 6.48 26.85 3.62
N GLU A 152 5.52 27.68 4.04
CA GLU A 152 5.04 28.82 3.23
C GLU A 152 5.83 30.12 3.51
#